data_AF-A0AAU8MTQ0-F1
#
_entry.id   AF-A0AAU8MTQ0-F1
#
_cell.length_a   1.000
_cell.length_b   1.000
_cell.length_c   1.000
_cell.angle_alpha   90.00
_cell.angle_beta   90.00
_cell.angle_gamma   90.00
#
_symmetry.space_group_name_H-M   'P 1'
#
loop_
_entity.id
_entity.type
_entity.pdbx_description
1 polymer ?
#
loop_
_entity_poly.entity_id
_entity_poly.type
_entity_poly.pdbx_seq_one_letter_code
_entity_poly.pdbx_strand_id
1 'polypeptide(L)'
;MHDAVPTQSGYDLAALPATLLQMVEEILSNDESSSDAELAQYLTEVGLSDTQARDALAYRDLYRLNLWVAGCTPIRGGVQLRYNGTIGQFELA
;
A
#
# COMPACT_ATOMS: atom_id res chain seq x y z
N MET A 1 -12.14 -17.99 -0.88
CA MET A 1 -10.67 -17.99 -0.84
C MET A 1 -10.31 -16.75 -0.03
N HIS A 2 -9.96 -16.93 1.24
CA HIS A 2 -9.53 -15.84 2.12
C HIS A 2 -8.08 -15.57 1.76
N ASP A 3 -7.80 -14.49 1.02
CA ASP A 3 -6.43 -14.03 0.88
C ASP A 3 -5.96 -13.48 2.23
N ALA A 4 -4.84 -14.03 2.68
CA ALA A 4 -4.26 -13.73 3.98
C ALA A 4 -3.77 -12.29 3.98
N VAL A 5 -4.43 -11.43 4.75
CA VAL A 5 -3.87 -10.15 5.19
C VAL A 5 -2.57 -10.47 5.94
N PRO A 6 -1.40 -9.92 5.55
CA PRO A 6 -0.14 -10.19 6.22
C PRO A 6 -0.23 -9.73 7.69
N THR A 7 -0.34 -10.69 8.61
CA THR A 7 -0.98 -10.45 9.91
C THR A 7 -0.06 -9.90 11.01
N GLN A 8 1.19 -9.50 10.74
CA GLN A 8 2.08 -9.02 11.82
C GLN A 8 2.90 -7.74 11.54
N SER A 9 2.94 -7.23 10.30
CA SER A 9 3.80 -6.08 9.95
C SER A 9 3.08 -4.75 9.70
N GLY A 10 1.74 -4.76 9.55
CA GLY A 10 0.99 -3.54 9.21
C GLY A 10 1.03 -2.43 10.29
N TYR A 11 1.17 -2.80 11.56
CA TYR A 11 1.18 -1.86 12.68
C TYR A 11 2.44 -0.98 12.73
N ASP A 12 3.59 -1.48 12.27
CA ASP A 12 4.84 -0.71 12.27
C ASP A 12 4.83 0.34 11.14
N LEU A 13 4.35 -0.03 9.96
CA LEU A 13 4.19 0.88 8.83
C LEU A 13 3.13 1.96 9.08
N ALA A 14 1.99 1.60 9.69
CA ALA A 14 0.93 2.55 10.02
C ALA A 14 1.36 3.58 11.08
N ALA A 15 2.41 3.28 11.85
CA ALA A 15 2.98 4.16 12.87
C ALA A 15 4.07 5.12 12.33
N LEU A 16 4.44 5.00 11.05
CA LEU A 16 5.40 5.91 10.42
C LEU A 16 4.91 7.37 10.48
N PRO A 17 5.83 8.35 10.48
CA PRO A 17 5.48 9.76 10.31
C PRO A 17 4.58 9.95 9.08
N ALA A 18 3.54 10.78 9.20
CA ALA A 18 2.50 10.89 8.18
C ALA A 18 3.04 11.20 6.77
N THR A 19 4.07 12.04 6.67
CA THR A 19 4.74 12.39 5.41
C THR A 19 5.49 11.21 4.80
N LEU A 20 6.16 10.40 5.64
CA LEU A 20 6.89 9.22 5.20
C LEU A 20 5.92 8.13 4.74
N LEU A 21 4.85 7.91 5.50
CA LEU A 21 3.80 6.97 5.11
C LEU A 21 3.13 7.39 3.80
N GLN A 22 2.77 8.67 3.64
CA GLN A 22 2.20 9.16 2.38
C GLN A 22 3.11 8.88 1.19
N MET A 23 4.42 9.14 1.32
CA MET A 23 5.39 8.88 0.26
C MET A 23 5.48 7.38 -0.07
N VAL A 24 5.50 6.50 0.93
CA VAL A 24 5.45 5.04 0.72
C VAL A 24 4.21 4.66 -0.09
N GLU A 25 3.04 5.18 0.29
CA GLU A 25 1.77 4.90 -0.38
C GLU A 25 1.73 5.43 -1.83
N GLU A 26 2.31 6.61 -2.08
CA GLU A 26 2.44 7.18 -3.41
C GLU A 26 3.34 6.32 -4.32
N ILE A 27 4.45 5.81 -3.81
CA ILE A 27 5.35 4.92 -4.55
C ILE A 27 4.64 3.61 -4.89
N LEU A 28 4.03 2.96 -3.90
CA LEU A 28 3.34 1.67 -4.08
C LEU A 28 2.17 1.79 -5.06
N SER A 29 1.50 2.94 -5.11
CA SER A 29 0.35 3.17 -6.00
C SER A 29 0.73 3.53 -7.43
N ASN A 30 1.92 4.11 -7.67
CA ASN A 30 2.25 4.72 -8.95
C ASN A 30 3.49 4.14 -9.65
N ASP A 31 4.38 3.44 -8.94
CA ASP A 31 5.59 2.87 -9.54
C ASP A 31 5.36 1.43 -10.05
N GLU A 32 5.13 1.34 -11.36
CA GLU A 32 4.98 0.07 -12.07
C GLU A 32 6.28 -0.40 -12.75
N SER A 33 7.33 0.42 -12.76
CA SER A 33 8.53 0.20 -13.57
C SER A 33 9.70 -0.39 -12.80
N SER A 34 9.85 -0.01 -11.53
CA SER A 34 10.97 -0.47 -10.70
C SER A 34 10.75 -1.90 -10.21
N SER A 35 11.85 -2.64 -10.10
CA SER A 35 11.87 -3.93 -9.42
C SER A 35 11.67 -3.77 -7.90
N ASP A 36 11.25 -4.85 -7.24
CA ASP A 36 11.12 -4.86 -5.78
C ASP A 36 12.46 -4.55 -5.08
N ALA A 37 13.60 -4.94 -5.68
CA ALA A 37 14.92 -4.64 -5.13
C ALA A 37 15.25 -3.14 -5.20
N GLU A 38 14.95 -2.49 -6.31
CA GLU A 38 15.15 -1.04 -6.47
C GLU A 38 14.25 -0.24 -5.53
N LEU A 39 12.99 -0.65 -5.40
CA LEU A 39 12.06 -0.01 -4.47
C LEU A 39 12.45 -0.24 -3.01
N ALA A 40 12.90 -1.45 -2.64
CA ALA A 40 13.38 -1.72 -1.30
C ALA A 40 14.58 -0.83 -0.95
N GLN A 41 15.55 -0.73 -1.87
CA GLN A 41 16.71 0.14 -1.69
C GLN A 41 16.29 1.60 -1.52
N TYR A 42 15.43 2.11 -2.41
CA TYR A 42 14.93 3.48 -2.34
C TYR A 42 14.23 3.76 -1.01
N LEU A 43 13.35 2.84 -0.56
CA LEU A 43 12.65 2.94 0.72
C LEU A 43 13.61 2.98 1.92
N THR A 44 14.71 2.22 1.88
CA THR A 44 15.74 2.29 2.91
C THR A 44 16.51 3.62 2.87
N GLU A 45 16.82 4.15 1.68
CA GLU A 45 17.52 5.43 1.50
C GLU A 45 16.72 6.63 2.04
N VAL A 46 15.39 6.57 1.94
CA VAL A 46 14.47 7.60 2.47
C VAL A 46 14.14 7.43 3.95
N GLY A 47 14.66 6.39 4.61
CA GLY A 47 14.67 6.25 6.06
C GLY A 47 13.83 5.10 6.64
N LEU A 48 13.33 4.16 5.83
CA LEU A 48 12.78 2.91 6.36
C LEU A 48 13.93 1.98 6.77
N SER A 49 13.68 1.12 7.77
CA SER A 49 14.54 -0.04 7.98
C SER A 49 14.34 -1.09 6.88
N ASP A 50 15.30 -2.00 6.70
CA ASP A 50 15.18 -3.10 5.72
C ASP A 50 13.90 -3.94 5.93
N THR A 51 13.48 -4.12 7.18
CA THR A 51 12.25 -4.83 7.51
C THR A 51 11.02 -4.04 7.07
N GLN A 52 10.96 -2.75 7.38
CA GLN A 52 9.87 -1.88 6.93
C GLN A 52 9.79 -1.78 5.40
N ALA A 53 10.93 -1.69 4.71
CA ALA A 53 10.96 -1.66 3.25
C ALA A 53 10.37 -2.95 2.65
N ARG A 54 10.75 -4.12 3.18
CA ARG A 54 10.17 -5.40 2.76
C ARG A 54 8.69 -5.50 3.07
N ASP A 55 8.29 -5.07 4.28
CA ASP A 55 6.89 -5.11 4.70
C ASP A 55 6.03 -4.19 3.84
N ALA A 56 6.53 -3.03 3.42
CA ALA A 56 5.83 -2.13 2.52
C ALA A 56 5.59 -2.78 1.15
N LEU A 57 6.61 -3.46 0.61
CA LEU A 57 6.50 -4.16 -0.68
C LEU A 57 5.55 -5.35 -0.64
N ALA A 58 5.28 -5.95 0.52
CA ALA A 58 4.25 -6.98 0.65
C ALA A 58 2.84 -6.46 0.31
N TYR A 59 2.62 -5.13 0.36
CA TYR A 59 1.36 -4.50 -0.05
C TYR A 59 1.35 -4.06 -1.52
N ARG A 60 2.46 -4.17 -2.26
CA ARG A 60 2.60 -3.58 -3.61
C ARG A 60 1.48 -3.99 -4.57
N ASP A 61 1.16 -5.28 -4.63
CA ASP A 61 0.08 -5.77 -5.49
C ASP A 61 -1.31 -5.26 -5.05
N LEU A 62 -1.54 -5.04 -3.76
CA LEU A 62 -2.80 -4.49 -3.27
C LEU A 62 -2.99 -3.04 -3.70
N TYR A 63 -1.92 -2.23 -3.71
CA TYR A 63 -1.96 -0.86 -4.22
C TYR A 63 -2.07 -0.81 -5.75
N ARG A 64 -1.38 -1.71 -6.46
CA ARG A 64 -1.39 -1.73 -7.93
C ARG A 64 -2.71 -2.20 -8.54
N LEU A 65 -3.37 -3.18 -7.93
CA LEU A 65 -4.52 -3.86 -8.52
C LEU A 65 -5.87 -3.34 -8.05
N ASN A 66 -5.91 -2.48 -7.03
CA ASN A 66 -7.15 -2.07 -6.39
C ASN A 66 -7.22 -0.56 -6.13
N LEU A 67 -8.45 -0.05 -6.03
CA LEU A 67 -8.74 1.32 -5.61
C LEU A 67 -9.12 1.34 -4.13
N TRP A 68 -8.69 2.37 -3.41
CA TRP A 68 -8.89 2.49 -1.97
C TRP A 68 -9.44 3.86 -1.61
N VAL A 69 -10.23 3.94 -0.55
CA VAL A 69 -10.68 5.22 0.01
C VAL A 69 -9.45 5.98 0.54
N ALA A 70 -9.37 7.28 0.23
CA ALA A 70 -8.31 8.14 0.72
C ALA A 70 -8.22 8.09 2.25
N GLY A 71 -7.02 7.81 2.78
CA GLY A 71 -6.78 7.63 4.22
C GLY A 71 -7.15 6.26 4.78
N CYS A 72 -7.74 5.37 3.98
CA CYS A 72 -8.09 3.99 4.33
C CYS A 72 -7.49 2.99 3.32
N THR A 73 -6.23 3.19 3.00
CA THR A 73 -5.40 2.32 2.16
C THR A 73 -5.04 1.00 2.88
N PRO A 74 -4.45 0.00 2.20
CA PRO A 74 -4.09 -1.27 2.82
C PRO A 74 -3.26 -1.16 4.11
N ILE A 75 -2.31 -0.23 4.16
CA ILE A 75 -1.49 0.00 5.36
C ILE A 75 -2.31 0.69 6.48
N ARG A 76 -3.38 1.40 6.14
CA ARG A 76 -4.24 2.17 7.07
C ARG A 76 -5.58 1.48 7.38
N GLY A 77 -5.64 0.16 7.31
CA GLY A 77 -6.84 -0.61 7.67
C GLY A 77 -7.85 -0.85 6.54
N GLY A 78 -7.52 -0.46 5.31
CA GLY A 78 -8.08 -1.01 4.06
C GLY A 78 -9.59 -0.90 3.89
N VAL A 79 -10.06 0.11 3.16
CA VAL A 79 -11.42 0.22 2.64
C VAL A 79 -11.36 0.29 1.11
N GLN A 80 -11.64 -0.84 0.46
CA GLN A 80 -11.53 -0.99 -0.98
C GLN A 80 -12.76 -0.38 -1.69
N LEU A 81 -12.50 0.19 -2.87
CA LEU A 81 -13.51 0.67 -3.80
C LEU A 81 -13.59 -0.24 -5.03
N ARG A 82 -14.80 -0.38 -5.57
CA ARG A 82 -15.05 -0.97 -6.88
C ARG A 82 -15.91 -0.05 -7.73
N TYR A 83 -15.74 -0.13 -9.05
CA TYR A 83 -16.60 0.59 -9.99
C TYR A 83 -17.91 -0.17 -10.20
N ASN A 84 -19.04 0.46 -9.89
CA ASN A 84 -20.37 -0.03 -10.20
C ASN A 84 -20.83 0.49 -11.56
N GLY A 85 -20.73 -0.36 -12.58
CA GLY A 85 -21.12 -0.04 -13.95
C GLY A 85 -22.63 0.16 -14.17
N THR A 86 -23.48 -0.26 -13.24
CA THR A 86 -24.95 -0.08 -13.34
C THR A 86 -25.36 1.36 -13.05
N ILE A 87 -24.71 2.00 -12.06
CA ILE A 87 -25.02 3.38 -11.66
C ILE A 87 -23.94 4.38 -12.06
N GLY A 88 -22.81 3.92 -12.63
CA GLY A 88 -21.71 4.78 -13.07
C GLY A 88 -20.95 5.44 -11.93
N GLN A 89 -20.88 4.81 -10.76
CA GLN A 89 -20.24 5.35 -9.55
C GLN A 89 -19.30 4.33 -8.91
N PHE A 90 -18.41 4.81 -8.05
CA PHE A 90 -17.63 3.94 -7.16
C PHE A 90 -18.42 3.65 -5.89
N GLU A 91 -18.32 2.43 -5.39
CA GLU A 91 -18.91 1.97 -4.14
C GLU A 91 -17.90 1.15 -3.34
N LEU A 92 -18.20 0.89 -2.06
CA LEU A 92 -17.40 -0.01 -1.24
C LEU A 92 -17.43 -1.43 -1.84
N ALA A 93 -16.26 -2.06 -1.96
CA ALA A 93 -16.10 -3.34 -2.65
C ALA A 93 -16.63 -4.54 -1.85
#